data_AF-A0A7S9RRQ0-F1
#
_entry.id   AF-A0A7S9RRQ0-F1
#
_cell.length_a   1.000
_cell.length_b   1.000
_cell.length_c   1.000
_cell.angle_alpha   90.00
_cell.angle_beta   90.00
_cell.angle_gamma   90.00
#
_symmetry.space_group_name_H-M   'P 1'
#
loop_
_entity.id
_entity.type
_entity.pdbx_description
1 polymer ?
#
loop_
_entity_poly.entity_id
_entity_poly.type
_entity_poly.pdbx_seq_one_letter_code
_entity_poly.pdbx_strand_id
1 'polypeptide(L)' 'MYHSISYPFFDLYRAFSDTIKHSTYQKQNGICVKCNEHFDISEMEADHITPWSEGGKTITQNCQMLCKNCNRIKSNR' A
#
# COMPACT_ATOMS: atom_id res chain seq x y z
N MET A 1 8.46 22.28 -22.93
CA MET A 1 7.83 20.97 -22.62
C MET A 1 8.09 20.68 -21.15
N TYR A 2 7.29 21.27 -20.26
CA TYR A 2 7.30 20.88 -18.85
C TYR A 2 6.26 19.78 -18.74
N HIS A 3 6.70 18.52 -18.80
CA HIS A 3 5.84 17.42 -18.38
C HIS A 3 5.48 17.69 -16.92
N SER A 4 4.22 18.05 -16.71
CA SER A 4 3.58 18.20 -15.42
C SER A 4 3.66 16.86 -14.69
N ILE A 5 4.72 16.66 -13.91
CA ILE A 5 4.80 15.55 -12.96
C ILE A 5 3.83 15.92 -11.85
N SER A 6 2.56 15.59 -12.04
CA SER A 6 1.54 15.62 -11.00
C SER A 6 1.92 14.55 -9.99
N TYR A 7 2.81 14.88 -9.06
CA TYR A 7 2.94 14.09 -7.85
C TYR A 7 1.58 14.17 -7.15
N PRO A 8 0.84 13.06 -7.03
CA PRO A 8 -0.44 13.10 -6.35
C PRO A 8 -0.16 13.61 -4.93
N PHE A 9 -0.94 14.60 -4.47
CA PHE A 9 -0.84 15.20 -3.13
C PHE A 9 -0.62 14.17 -2.00
N PHE A 10 -1.15 12.96 -2.19
CA PHE A 10 -1.00 11.79 -1.33
C PHE A 10 0.44 11.30 -1.09
N ASP A 11 1.38 11.56 -1.99
CA ASP A 11 2.79 11.14 -1.83
C ASP A 11 3.49 11.89 -0.69
N LEU A 12 3.01 13.11 -0.37
CA LEU A 12 3.50 13.88 0.78
C LEU A 12 3.08 13.25 2.11
N TYR A 13 1.90 12.63 2.16
CA TYR A 13 1.34 11.98 3.35
C TYR A 13 1.70 10.50 3.47
N ARG A 14 2.38 9.94 2.46
CA ARG A 14 2.75 8.52 2.39
C ARG A 14 1.52 7.62 2.55
N ALA A 15 0.36 8.07 2.09
CA ALA A 15 -0.92 7.41 2.33
C ALA A 15 -1.62 7.12 1.01
N PHE A 16 -2.00 5.87 0.79
CA PHE A 16 -2.80 5.48 -0.36
C PHE A 16 -4.24 5.98 -0.22
N SER A 17 -4.86 6.41 -1.32
CA SER A 17 -6.30 6.71 -1.36
C SER A 17 -7.12 5.45 -1.15
N ASP A 18 -8.34 5.59 -0.63
CA ASP A 18 -9.20 4.43 -0.38
C ASP A 18 -9.53 3.65 -1.67
N THR A 19 -9.61 4.33 -2.81
CA THR A 19 -9.76 3.69 -4.12
C THR A 19 -8.62 2.72 -4.44
N ILE A 20 -7.38 3.09 -4.13
CA ILE A 20 -6.21 2.22 -4.31
C ILE A 20 -6.27 1.08 -3.31
N LYS A 21 -6.57 1.34 -2.03
CA LYS A 21 -6.71 0.30 -1.00
C LYS A 21 -7.72 -0.77 -1.40
N HIS A 22 -8.93 -0.37 -1.76
CA HIS A 22 -10.00 -1.28 -2.18
C HIS A 22 -9.63 -2.06 -3.45
N SER A 23 -9.03 -1.40 -4.45
CA SER A 23 -8.59 -2.08 -5.68
C SER A 23 -7.52 -3.14 -5.40
N THR A 24 -6.52 -2.82 -4.56
CA THR A 24 -5.45 -3.75 -4.20
C THR A 24 -5.98 -4.91 -3.37
N TYR A 25 -6.87 -4.64 -2.41
CA TYR A 25 -7.54 -5.68 -1.61
C TYR A 25 -8.28 -6.69 -2.51
N GLN A 26 -9.07 -6.20 -3.47
CA GLN A 26 -9.80 -7.05 -4.41
C GLN A 26 -8.85 -7.87 -5.29
N LYS A 27 -7.76 -7.26 -5.80
CA LYS A 27 -6.75 -7.97 -6.60
C LYS A 27 -6.04 -9.07 -5.81
N GLN A 28 -5.83 -8.85 -4.52
CA GLN A 28 -5.23 -9.83 -3.61
C GLN A 28 -6.25 -10.84 -3.07
N ASN A 29 -7.54 -10.71 -3.40
CA ASN A 29 -8.63 -11.51 -2.85
C ASN A 29 -8.64 -11.54 -1.31
N GLY A 30 -8.30 -10.41 -0.67
CA GLY A 30 -8.20 -10.32 0.80
C GLY A 30 -7.04 -11.12 1.40
N ILE A 31 -6.12 -11.65 0.58
CA ILE A 31 -4.97 -12.44 1.05
C ILE A 31 -3.81 -11.50 1.38
N CYS A 32 -3.28 -11.62 2.59
CA CYS A 32 -2.05 -10.93 2.99
C CYS A 32 -0.84 -11.54 2.27
N VAL A 33 -0.10 -10.75 1.49
CA VAL A 33 1.07 -11.25 0.71
C VAL A 33 2.24 -11.72 1.58
N LYS A 34 2.23 -11.43 2.88
CA LYS A 34 3.31 -11.82 3.80
C LYS A 34 3.06 -13.16 4.49
N CYS A 35 1.84 -13.40 4.97
CA CYS A 35 1.48 -14.64 5.68
C CYS A 35 0.58 -15.58 4.89
N ASN A 36 0.08 -15.14 3.72
CA ASN A 36 -0.81 -15.90 2.83
C ASN A 36 -2.16 -16.31 3.43
N GLU A 37 -2.57 -15.69 4.53
CA GLU A 37 -3.90 -15.87 5.13
C GLU A 37 -4.89 -14.81 4.62
N HIS A 38 -6.18 -15.16 4.63
CA HIS A 38 -7.28 -14.26 4.27
C HIS A 38 -7.70 -13.39 5.46
N PHE A 39 -7.98 -12.11 5.19
CA PHE A 39 -8.45 -11.14 6.18
C PHE A 39 -9.53 -10.24 5.58
N ASP A 40 -10.42 -9.72 6.42
CA ASP A 40 -11.33 -8.66 6.00
C ASP A 40 -10.58 -7.36 5.75
N ILE A 41 -11.10 -6.50 4.87
CA ILE A 41 -10.47 -5.22 4.54
C ILE A 41 -10.25 -4.33 5.78
N SER A 42 -11.11 -4.42 6.80
CA SER A 42 -10.96 -3.71 8.07
C SER A 42 -9.79 -4.19 8.93
N GLU A 43 -9.28 -5.39 8.65
CA GLU A 43 -8.15 -6.03 9.32
C GLU A 43 -6.84 -5.92 8.51
N MET A 44 -6.91 -5.29 7.34
CA MET A 44 -5.78 -5.07 6.47
C MET A 44 -5.42 -3.58 6.36
N GLU A 45 -4.16 -3.33 6.05
CA GLU A 45 -3.60 -2.00 5.84
C GLU A 45 -2.85 -1.98 4.51
N ALA A 46 -3.00 -0.88 3.78
CA ALA A 46 -2.23 -0.64 2.57
C ALA A 46 -0.83 -0.17 2.94
N ASP A 47 0.16 -0.77 2.31
CA ASP A 47 1.57 -0.58 2.60
C ASP A 47 2.37 -0.49 1.29
N HIS A 48 3.54 0.15 1.35
CA HIS A 48 4.41 0.26 0.18
C HIS A 48 5.26 -1.00 0.01
N ILE A 49 5.24 -1.56 -1.21
CA ILE A 49 6.10 -2.70 -1.60
C ILE A 49 7.57 -2.29 -1.50
N THR A 50 7.97 -1.27 -2.27
CA THR A 50 9.23 -0.54 -2.07
C THR A 50 8.99 0.54 -1.02
N PRO A 51 9.73 0.54 0.10
CA PRO A 51 9.59 1.54 1.15
C PRO A 51 9.70 2.97 0.61
N TRP A 52 8.91 3.88 1.17
CA TRP A 52 8.98 5.30 0.81
C TRP A 52 10.38 5.89 1.06
N SER A 53 11.07 5.46 2.11
CA SER A 53 12.46 5.84 2.42
C SER A 53 13.48 5.44 1.35
N GLU A 54 13.17 4.43 0.54
CA GLU A 54 14.00 3.95 -0.57
C GLU A 54 13.55 4.54 -1.93
N GLY A 55 12.67 5.55 -1.92
CA GLY A 55 12.12 6.17 -3.13
C GLY A 55 10.86 5.50 -3.67
N GLY A 56 10.23 4.63 -2.88
CA GLY A 56 8.93 4.04 -3.21
C GLY A 56 7.83 5.08 -3.33
N LYS A 57 7.14 5.11 -4.47
CA LYS A 57 6.07 6.07 -4.77
C LYS A 57 4.72 5.59 -4.24
N THR A 58 3.83 6.52 -3.89
CA THR A 58 2.45 6.24 -3.47
C THR A 58 1.55 6.08 -4.70
N ILE A 59 1.74 4.97 -5.42
CA ILE A 59 0.99 4.58 -6.62
C ILE A 59 0.47 3.16 -6.49
N THR A 60 -0.60 2.82 -7.23
CA THR A 60 -1.24 1.50 -7.18
C THR A 60 -0.27 0.34 -7.38
N GLN A 61 0.74 0.49 -8.25
CA GLN A 61 1.74 -0.53 -8.54
C GLN A 61 2.69 -0.81 -7.37
N ASN A 62 2.83 0.15 -6.45
CA ASN A 62 3.66 0.02 -5.26
C ASN A 62 2.82 -0.22 -4.00
N CYS A 63 1.50 -0.42 -4.14
CA CYS A 63 0.59 -0.71 -3.04
C CYS A 63 0.45 -2.23 -2.87
N GLN A 64 0.57 -2.70 -1.63
CA GLN A 64 0.16 -4.05 -1.21
C GLN A 64 -0.76 -3.96 0.00
N MET A 65 -1.66 -4.92 0.17
CA MET A 65 -2.42 -5.08 1.42
C MET A 65 -1.72 -6.11 2.31
N LEU A 66 -1.47 -5.73 3.55
CA LEU A 66 -0.95 -6.59 4.61
C LEU A 66 -1.97 -6.66 5.74
N CYS A 67 -2.07 -7.80 6.44
CA CYS A 67 -2.79 -7.82 7.71
C CYS A 67 -2.08 -6.90 8.72
N LYS A 68 -2.84 -6.32 9.66
CA LYS A 68 -2.31 -5.39 10.68
C LYS A 68 -1.07 -5.92 11.40
N ASN A 69 -1.05 -7.22 11.72
CA ASN A 69 0.10 -7.84 12.38
C ASN A 69 1.36 -7.85 11.51
N CYS A 70 1.24 -8.33 10.25
CA CYS A 70 2.36 -8.33 9.31
C CYS A 70 2.84 -6.91 8.99
N ASN A 71 1.91 -5.95 8.87
CA ASN A 71 2.26 -4.56 8.63
C ASN A 71 3.05 -3.98 9.82
N ARG A 72 2.57 -4.17 11.05
CA ARG A 72 3.26 -3.71 12.27
C ARG A 72 4.66 -4.30 12.42
N ILE A 73 4.86 -5.57 12.06
CA ILE A 73 6.18 -6.20 12.08
C ILE A 73 7.09 -5.60 11.00
N LYS A 74 6.54 -5.31 9.80
CA LYS A 74 7.29 -4.67 8.71
C LYS A 74 7.72 -3.25 9.06
N SER A 75 6.86 -2.44 9.68
CA SER A 75 7.17 -1.06 10.07
C SER A 75 8.29 -0.92 11.12
N ASN A 76 8.66 -2.01 11.79
CA ASN A 76 9.74 -2.05 12.79
C ASN A 76 11.10 -2.47 12.19
N ARG A 77 11.29 -2.36 10.87
CA ARG A 77 12.56 -2.61 10.18
C ARG A 77 12.82 -1.59 9.09
#